data_AF-A0A5D2UAY5-F1
#
_entry.id   AF-A0A5D2UAY5-F1
#
_cell.length_a   1.000
_cell.length_b   1.000
_cell.length_c   1.000
_cell.angle_alpha   90.00
_cell.angle_beta   90.00
_cell.angle_gamma   90.00
#
_symmetry.space_group_name_H-M   'P 1'
#
loop_
_entity.id
_entity.type
_entity.pdbx_description
1 polymer ?
#
loop_
_entity_poly.entity_id
_entity_poly.type
_entity_poly.pdbx_seq_one_letter_code
_entity_poly.pdbx_strand_id
1 'polypeptide(L)'
;MCPTLLNEENRSNLKVKMKFFIQAFDYGAWKIISRGLLETPKEEERWDANDKAKTQSNSKAMHTLFRAMSEEDFNKVSSYECAKKI
;
A
#
# COMPACT_ATOMS: atom_id res chain seq x y z
N MET A 1 3.56 24.41 7.68
CA MET A 1 2.44 24.64 6.75
C MET A 1 2.55 23.58 5.67
N CYS A 2 1.71 22.54 5.67
CA CYS A 2 1.73 21.50 4.62
C CYS A 2 1.32 22.21 3.32
N PRO A 3 2.18 22.29 2.27
CA PRO A 3 1.75 22.81 0.97
C PRO A 3 0.50 22.06 0.52
N THR A 4 -0.44 22.78 -0.07
CA THR A 4 -1.79 22.37 -0.51
C THR A 4 -1.78 21.33 -1.65
N LEU A 5 -0.94 20.29 -1.53
CA LEU A 5 -0.90 19.14 -2.42
C LEU A 5 -1.90 18.05 -2.02
N LEU A 6 -2.47 18.16 -0.82
CA LEU A 6 -3.60 17.36 -0.34
C LEU A 6 -4.89 18.19 -0.37
N ASN A 7 -5.14 18.94 -1.45
CA ASN A 7 -6.55 19.14 -1.78
C ASN A 7 -7.15 17.75 -2.11
N GLU A 8 -8.41 17.57 -1.78
CA GLU A 8 -9.06 16.26 -1.84
C GLU A 8 -8.99 15.62 -3.24
N GLU A 9 -8.92 16.48 -4.26
CA GLU A 9 -8.80 16.16 -5.68
C GLU A 9 -7.45 15.50 -6.06
N ASN A 10 -6.31 16.05 -5.65
CA ASN A 10 -5.00 15.47 -5.97
C ASN A 10 -4.79 14.11 -5.30
N ARG A 11 -5.24 13.97 -4.06
CA ARG A 11 -5.23 12.68 -3.34
C ARG A 11 -6.12 11.64 -4.03
N SER A 12 -7.26 12.08 -4.56
CA SER A 12 -8.19 11.22 -5.30
C SER A 12 -7.59 10.78 -6.64
N ASN A 13 -6.91 11.68 -7.35
CA ASN A 13 -6.24 11.36 -8.61
C ASN A 13 -5.12 10.32 -8.41
N LEU A 14 -4.27 10.50 -7.39
CA LEU A 14 -3.20 9.53 -7.08
C LEU A 14 -3.77 8.15 -6.73
N LYS A 15 -4.83 8.09 -5.91
CA LYS A 15 -5.53 6.84 -5.58
C LYS A 15 -6.08 6.14 -6.82
N VAL A 16 -6.67 6.88 -7.76
CA VAL A 16 -7.20 6.33 -9.01
C VAL A 16 -6.09 5.77 -9.90
N LYS A 17 -4.98 6.51 -10.04
CA LYS A 17 -3.81 6.04 -10.80
C LYS A 17 -3.21 4.77 -10.20
N MET A 18 -3.00 4.74 -8.89
CA MET A 18 -2.49 3.56 -8.18
C MET A 18 -3.44 2.36 -8.34
N LYS A 19 -4.75 2.57 -8.23
CA LYS A 19 -5.75 1.53 -8.46
C LYS A 19 -5.59 0.90 -9.85
N PHE A 20 -5.58 1.70 -10.91
CA PHE A 20 -5.48 1.15 -12.27
C PHE A 20 -4.14 0.46 -12.53
N PHE A 21 -3.03 1.03 -12.06
CA PHE A 21 -1.70 0.41 -12.19
C PHE A 21 -1.65 -0.96 -11.50
N ILE A 22 -2.07 -1.03 -10.23
CA ILE A 22 -2.04 -2.28 -9.45
C ILE A 22 -3.00 -3.30 -10.05
N GLN A 23 -4.19 -2.90 -10.49
CA GLN A 23 -5.14 -3.81 -11.14
C GLN A 23 -4.58 -4.41 -12.44
N ALA A 24 -3.87 -3.61 -13.24
CA ALA A 24 -3.25 -4.08 -14.49
C ALA A 24 -2.03 -4.98 -14.23
N PHE A 25 -1.27 -4.72 -13.16
CA PHE A 25 -0.04 -5.46 -12.84
C PHE A 25 -0.28 -6.73 -12.02
N ASP A 26 -1.06 -6.62 -10.94
CA ASP A 26 -1.39 -7.73 -10.03
C ASP A 26 -2.76 -7.49 -9.37
N TYR A 27 -3.80 -8.02 -10.00
CA TYR A 27 -5.17 -7.93 -9.47
C TYR A 27 -5.34 -8.66 -8.12
N GLY A 28 -4.50 -9.65 -7.81
CA GLY A 28 -4.46 -10.31 -6.51
C GLY A 28 -4.01 -9.35 -5.42
N ALA A 29 -2.92 -8.62 -5.67
CA ALA A 29 -2.44 -7.56 -4.78
C ALA A 29 -3.51 -6.47 -4.57
N TRP A 30 -4.20 -6.02 -5.63
CA TRP A 30 -5.30 -5.06 -5.49
C TRP A 30 -6.39 -5.56 -4.54
N LYS A 31 -6.80 -6.83 -4.65
CA LYS A 31 -7.83 -7.40 -3.75
C LYS A 31 -7.40 -7.40 -2.29
N ILE A 32 -6.12 -7.66 -2.00
CA ILE A 32 -5.59 -7.62 -0.63
C ILE A 32 -5.55 -6.17 -0.12
N ILE A 33 -5.00 -5.23 -0.90
CA ILE A 33 -4.94 -3.81 -0.51
C ILE A 33 -6.33 -3.23 -0.28
N SER A 34 -7.30 -3.55 -1.13
CA SER A 34 -8.65 -2.99 -1.07
C SER A 34 -9.53 -3.58 0.04
N ARG A 35 -9.30 -4.84 0.43
CA ARG A 35 -10.06 -5.52 1.50
C ARG A 35 -9.39 -5.41 2.87
N GLY A 36 -8.10 -5.07 2.91
CA GLY A 36 -7.27 -5.15 4.10
C GLY A 36 -6.35 -6.37 4.05
N LEU A 37 -5.20 -6.23 4.73
CA LEU A 37 -4.21 -7.31 4.84
C LEU A 37 -4.83 -8.55 5.49
N LEU A 38 -4.41 -9.72 5.05
CA LEU A 38 -4.86 -10.99 5.62
C LEU A 38 -4.29 -11.14 7.03
N GLU A 39 -5.15 -11.41 8.02
CA GLU A 39 -4.69 -11.60 9.39
C GLU A 39 -3.95 -12.94 9.57
N THR A 40 -2.84 -12.87 10.30
CA THR A 40 -2.10 -14.01 10.85
C THR A 40 -2.02 -13.82 12.37
N PRO A 41 -3.09 -14.17 13.11
CA PRO A 41 -3.27 -13.76 14.51
C PRO A 41 -2.37 -14.50 15.50
N LYS A 42 -1.64 -15.51 15.05
CA LYS A 42 -0.74 -16.32 15.87
C LYS A 42 0.70 -15.84 15.74
N GLU A 43 1.46 -16.06 16.81
CA GLU A 43 2.90 -15.81 16.88
C GLU A 43 3.64 -16.51 15.72
N GLU A 44 4.69 -15.87 15.20
CA GLU A 44 5.42 -16.33 14.01
C GLU A 44 6.00 -17.73 14.19
N GLU A 45 6.41 -18.08 15.41
CA GLU A 45 6.94 -19.39 15.78
C GLU A 45 5.92 -20.52 15.58
N ARG A 46 4.61 -20.20 15.50
CA ARG A 46 3.50 -21.15 15.34
C ARG A 46 2.91 -21.15 13.92
N TRP A 47 3.55 -20.45 12.98
CA TRP A 47 3.05 -20.36 11.61
C TRP A 47 3.18 -21.67 10.86
N ASP A 48 2.07 -22.09 10.27
CA ASP A 48 2.03 -23.16 9.30
C ASP A 48 2.25 -22.61 7.88
N ALA A 49 2.19 -23.50 6.89
CA ALA A 49 2.40 -23.12 5.49
C ALA A 49 1.36 -22.09 4.98
N ASN A 50 0.12 -22.15 5.49
CA ASN A 50 -0.94 -21.25 5.10
C ASN A 50 -0.74 -19.85 5.70
N ASP A 51 -0.25 -19.72 6.93
CA ASP A 51 0.06 -18.39 7.47
C ASP A 51 1.23 -17.74 6.75
N LYS A 52 2.29 -18.52 6.47
CA LYS A 52 3.42 -18.04 5.67
C LYS A 52 2.95 -17.55 4.31
N ALA A 53 2.04 -18.28 3.66
CA ALA A 53 1.46 -17.88 2.38
C ALA A 53 0.62 -16.59 2.48
N LYS A 54 -0.14 -16.40 3.57
CA LYS A 54 -0.88 -15.16 3.83
C LYS A 54 0.06 -13.97 4.04
N THR A 55 1.07 -14.12 4.91
CA THR A 55 2.08 -13.08 5.17
C THR A 55 2.83 -12.72 3.90
N GLN A 56 3.26 -13.72 3.11
CA GLN A 56 3.92 -13.46 1.82
C GLN A 56 3.01 -12.71 0.85
N SER A 57 1.72 -13.06 0.80
CA SER A 57 0.74 -12.35 -0.03
C SER A 57 0.54 -10.90 0.42
N ASN A 58 0.50 -10.63 1.73
CA ASN A 58 0.46 -9.28 2.28
C ASN A 58 1.71 -8.48 1.91
N SER A 59 2.89 -9.06 2.10
CA SER A 59 4.17 -8.42 1.76
C SER A 59 4.25 -8.11 0.27
N LYS A 60 3.81 -9.03 -0.59
CA LYS A 60 3.74 -8.80 -2.04
C LYS A 60 2.79 -7.66 -2.37
N ALA A 61 1.61 -7.64 -1.77
CA ALA A 61 0.63 -6.58 -1.98
C ALA A 61 1.18 -5.20 -1.57
N MET A 62 1.81 -5.11 -0.40
CA MET A 62 2.46 -3.88 0.06
C MET A 62 3.61 -3.45 -0.87
N HIS A 63 4.46 -4.39 -1.30
CA HIS A 63 5.53 -4.10 -2.26
C HIS A 63 4.97 -3.55 -3.59
N THR A 64 3.91 -4.15 -4.12
CA THR A 64 3.23 -3.66 -5.33
C THR A 64 2.64 -2.26 -5.13
N LEU A 65 2.08 -1.97 -3.95
CA LEU A 65 1.59 -0.64 -3.60
C LEU A 65 2.71 0.39 -3.60
N PHE A 66 3.84 0.09 -2.98
CA PHE A 66 5.02 0.97 -2.98
C PHE A 66 5.54 1.22 -4.39
N ARG A 67 5.61 0.17 -5.23
CA ARG A 67 6.04 0.30 -6.63
C ARG A 67 5.07 1.13 -7.49
N ALA A 68 3.78 1.10 -7.16
CA ALA A 68 2.77 1.90 -7.85
C ALA A 68 2.90 3.41 -7.55
N MET A 69 3.56 3.77 -6.44
CA MET A 69 3.94 5.14 -6.15
C MET A 69 5.28 5.40 -6.84
N SER A 70 5.38 6.43 -7.70
CA SER A 70 6.68 6.82 -8.24
C SER A 70 7.60 7.26 -7.10
N GLU A 71 8.92 7.12 -7.25
CA GLU A 71 9.89 7.54 -6.22
C GLU A 71 9.76 9.04 -5.92
N GLU A 72 9.40 9.84 -6.94
CA GLU A 72 9.05 11.25 -6.80
C GLU A 72 7.78 11.45 -5.97
N ASP A 73 6.71 10.71 -6.25
CA ASP A 73 5.46 10.78 -5.48
C ASP A 73 5.67 10.32 -4.03
N PHE A 74 6.46 9.27 -3.81
CA PHE A 74 6.79 8.76 -2.49
C PHE A 74 7.64 9.75 -1.69
N ASN A 75 8.73 10.28 -2.27
CA ASN A 75 9.59 11.27 -1.61
C ASN A 75 8.84 12.57 -1.31
N LYS A 76 7.92 12.96 -2.20
CA LYS A 76 7.05 14.10 -1.98
C LYS A 76 6.09 13.84 -0.82
N VAL A 77 5.42 12.68 -0.79
CA VAL A 77 4.53 12.31 0.33
C VAL A 77 5.28 12.16 1.65
N SER A 78 6.46 11.54 1.65
CA SER A 78 7.25 11.25 2.86
C SER A 78 7.99 12.47 3.42
N SER A 79 8.35 13.44 2.58
CA SER A 79 8.99 14.69 3.00
C SER A 79 8.06 15.62 3.79
N TYR A 80 6.75 15.38 3.78
CA TYR A 80 5.82 16.17 4.58
C TYR A 80 5.85 15.79 6.05
N GLU A 81 6.05 16.78 6.93
CA GLU A 81 5.92 16.68 8.40
C GLU A 81 4.60 16.03 8.86
N CYS A 82 3.56 16.15 8.04
CA CYS A 82 2.24 15.59 8.25
C CYS A 82 2.23 14.04 8.15
N ALA A 83 3.07 13.46 7.27
CA ALA A 83 3.20 12.02 7.08
C ALA A 83 4.08 11.35 8.14
N LYS A 84 4.96 12.12 8.81
CA LYS A 84 5.82 11.63 9.91
C LYS A 84 5.07 11.41 11.24
N LYS A 85 3.80 11.82 11.32
CA LYS A 85 2.96 11.73 12.53
C LYS A 85 1.90 10.62 12.48
N ILE A 86 1.93 9.77 11.46
CA ILE A 86 1.14 8.54 11.34
C ILE A 86 2.03 7.37 11.76
#